data_AF-A0A494R3Z2-F1
#
_entry.id   AF-A0A494R3Z2-F1
#
_cell.length_a   1.000
_cell.length_b   1.000
_cell.length_c   1.000
_cell.angle_alpha   90.00
_cell.angle_beta   90.00
_cell.angle_gamma   90.00
#
_symmetry.space_group_name_H-M   'P 1'
#
loop_
_entity.id
_entity.type
_entity.pdbx_description
1 polymer ?
#
loop_
_entity_poly.entity_id
_entity_poly.type
_entity_poly.pdbx_seq_one_letter_code
_entity_poly.pdbx_strand_id
1 'polypeptide(L)'
;MNPMRALRQYQKVNSHAQISEASPHRLIQMLMEGGLDRMAQAKGAMSRGDIPQKAMLITKAIDIITGLRQGLDEEKTDDKAALEQLDSLYEYMAVRLTLANAKNDPEIIDEVARLLITVKSGWDAIAPQ
;
A
#
# COMPACT_ATOMS: atom_id res chain seq x y z
N MET A 1 2.87 -1.52 -14.88
CA MET A 1 1.66 -0.71 -15.16
C MET A 1 1.87 0.62 -14.43
N ASN A 2 1.58 1.77 -15.04
CA ASN A 2 2.06 3.09 -14.58
C ASN A 2 1.57 3.42 -13.15
N PRO A 3 2.41 3.86 -12.17
CA PRO A 3 2.01 4.19 -10.79
C PRO A 3 0.84 5.21 -10.72
N MET A 4 0.67 5.99 -11.77
CA MET A 4 -0.49 6.85 -11.98
C MET A 4 -1.84 6.11 -12.04
N ARG A 5 -1.88 4.82 -12.39
CA ARG A 5 -3.12 4.00 -12.37
C ARG A 5 -3.51 3.57 -10.95
N ALA A 6 -2.53 3.21 -10.11
CA ALA A 6 -2.77 2.92 -8.69
C ALA A 6 -3.26 4.17 -7.95
N LEU A 7 -2.66 5.32 -8.27
CA LEU A 7 -3.12 6.63 -7.79
C LEU A 7 -4.56 6.92 -8.26
N ARG A 8 -4.94 6.56 -9.50
CA ARG A 8 -6.32 6.67 -10.00
C ARG A 8 -7.34 5.79 -9.28
N GLN A 9 -6.96 4.62 -8.76
CA GLN A 9 -7.87 3.83 -7.91
C GLN A 9 -8.06 4.45 -6.52
N TYR A 10 -7.07 5.21 -6.02
CA TYR A 10 -7.20 6.04 -4.80
C TYR A 10 -8.09 7.28 -5.02
N GLN A 11 -8.08 7.87 -6.23
CA GLN A 11 -8.84 9.09 -6.59
C GLN A 11 -10.36 9.03 -6.33
N LYS A 12 -10.95 7.84 -6.17
CA LYS A 12 -12.40 7.71 -5.99
C LYS A 12 -12.91 8.09 -4.59
N VAL A 13 -12.03 8.43 -3.63
CA VAL A 13 -12.39 8.64 -2.21
C VAL A 13 -11.93 9.99 -1.65
N ASN A 14 -10.87 10.62 -2.17
CA ASN A 14 -10.36 11.91 -1.66
C ASN A 14 -10.28 12.96 -2.79
N SER A 15 -10.76 14.16 -2.47
CA SER A 15 -10.98 15.31 -3.36
C SER A 15 -9.87 15.56 -4.39
N HIS A 16 -10.26 15.74 -5.66
CA HIS A 16 -9.39 16.01 -6.81
C HIS A 16 -8.42 17.20 -6.64
N ALA A 17 -8.65 18.12 -5.69
CA ALA A 17 -7.90 19.36 -5.56
C ALA A 17 -6.49 19.22 -4.95
N GLN A 18 -6.24 18.27 -4.04
CA GLN A 18 -4.96 18.17 -3.31
C GLN A 18 -3.84 17.46 -4.06
N ILE A 19 -4.14 16.74 -5.14
CA ILE A 19 -3.16 15.88 -5.83
C ILE A 19 -2.45 16.61 -6.97
N SER A 20 -3.04 17.67 -7.54
CA SER A 20 -2.48 18.35 -8.73
C SER A 20 -1.15 19.07 -8.47
N GLU A 21 -0.78 19.28 -7.21
CA GLU A 21 0.45 19.99 -6.79
C GLU A 21 1.36 19.13 -5.89
N ALA A 22 0.99 17.88 -5.62
CA ALA A 22 1.76 17.02 -4.72
C ALA A 22 3.08 16.56 -5.38
N SER A 23 4.20 16.71 -4.66
CA SER A 23 5.49 16.21 -5.12
C SER A 23 5.47 14.68 -5.28
N PRO A 24 6.34 14.08 -6.12
CA PRO A 24 6.46 12.62 -6.23
C PRO A 24 6.65 11.93 -4.87
N HIS A 25 7.44 12.55 -3.99
CA HIS A 25 7.63 12.08 -2.62
C HIS A 25 6.31 12.01 -1.84
N ARG A 26 5.50 13.08 -1.90
CA ARG A 26 4.19 13.13 -1.23
C ARG A 26 3.19 12.14 -1.82
N LEU A 27 3.23 11.89 -3.13
CA LEU A 27 2.36 10.91 -3.78
C LEU A 27 2.60 9.49 -3.24
N ILE A 28 3.85 9.10 -3.01
CA ILE A 28 4.20 7.82 -2.39
C ILE A 28 3.70 7.74 -0.95
N GLN A 29 3.87 8.82 -0.16
CA GLN A 29 3.32 8.88 1.21
C GLN A 29 1.81 8.67 1.22
N MET A 30 1.07 9.35 0.34
CA MET A 30 -0.38 9.23 0.23
C MET A 30 -0.83 7.82 -0.19
N LEU A 31 -0.05 7.14 -1.04
CA LEU A 31 -0.31 5.74 -1.38
C LEU A 31 -0.15 4.83 -0.16
N MET A 32 0.93 4.98 0.61
CA MET A 32 1.15 4.21 1.84
C MET A 32 0.06 4.47 2.89
N GLU A 33 -0.31 5.74 3.11
CA GLU A 33 -1.44 6.15 3.96
C GLU A 33 -2.74 5.49 3.50
N GLY A 34 -3.00 5.52 2.19
CA GLY A 34 -4.11 4.82 1.59
C GLY A 34 -4.10 3.32 1.89
N GLY A 35 -2.98 2.64 1.70
CA GLY A 35 -2.85 1.21 2.00
C GLY A 35 -3.24 0.88 3.45
N LEU A 36 -2.72 1.66 4.41
CA LEU A 36 -3.03 1.54 5.83
C LEU A 36 -4.50 1.76 6.14
N ASP A 37 -5.11 2.80 5.56
CA ASP A 37 -6.54 3.08 5.74
C ASP A 37 -7.43 1.91 5.28
N ARG A 38 -7.10 1.30 4.13
CA ARG A 38 -7.91 0.18 3.58
C ARG A 38 -7.75 -1.06 4.44
N MET A 39 -6.55 -1.33 4.97
CA MET A 39 -6.32 -2.39 5.93
C MET A 39 -7.13 -2.19 7.23
N ALA A 40 -7.13 -0.98 7.78
CA ALA A 40 -7.91 -0.66 8.98
C ALA A 40 -9.42 -0.82 8.74
N GLN A 41 -9.93 -0.33 7.60
CA GLN A 41 -11.34 -0.49 7.22
C GLN A 41 -11.68 -1.96 6.98
N ALA A 42 -10.78 -2.76 6.40
CA ALA A 42 -10.99 -4.19 6.16
C ALA A 42 -11.17 -4.93 7.49
N LYS A 43 -10.33 -4.65 8.50
CA LYS A 43 -10.51 -5.18 9.86
C LYS A 43 -11.87 -4.78 10.45
N GLY A 44 -12.28 -3.53 10.26
CA GLY A 44 -13.62 -3.07 10.65
C GLY A 44 -14.73 -3.89 9.99
N ALA A 45 -14.64 -4.13 8.68
CA ALA A 45 -15.60 -4.96 7.95
C ALA A 45 -15.61 -6.42 8.45
N MET A 46 -14.44 -7.00 8.75
CA MET A 46 -14.32 -8.34 9.34
C MET A 46 -15.03 -8.43 10.70
N SER A 47 -14.85 -7.44 11.57
CA SER A 47 -15.50 -7.42 12.89
C SER A 47 -17.03 -7.37 12.82
N ARG A 48 -17.58 -6.82 11.73
CA ARG A 48 -19.02 -6.74 11.47
C ARG A 48 -19.57 -7.90 10.66
N GLY A 49 -18.71 -8.84 10.21
CA GLY A 49 -19.10 -9.91 9.31
C GLY A 49 -19.43 -9.46 7.87
N ASP A 50 -19.03 -8.24 7.48
CA ASP A 50 -19.26 -7.72 6.13
C ASP A 50 -18.21 -8.27 5.15
N ILE A 51 -18.46 -9.48 4.66
CA ILE A 51 -17.55 -10.21 3.75
C ILE A 51 -17.34 -9.48 2.41
N PRO A 52 -18.38 -8.94 1.73
CA PRO A 52 -18.19 -8.19 0.48
C PRO A 52 -17.33 -6.94 0.68
N GLN A 53 -17.58 -6.15 1.73
CA GLN A 53 -16.81 -4.95 2.00
C GLN A 53 -15.36 -5.29 2.36
N LYS A 54 -15.15 -6.31 3.19
CA LYS A 54 -13.81 -6.83 3.51
C LYS A 54 -13.04 -7.17 2.24
N ALA A 55 -13.60 -8.02 1.39
CA ALA A 55 -12.92 -8.50 0.18
C ALA A 55 -12.51 -7.33 -0.71
N MET A 56 -13.42 -6.37 -0.93
CA MET A 56 -13.15 -5.16 -1.71
C MET A 56 -12.01 -4.31 -1.11
N LEU A 57 -11.99 -4.13 0.22
CA LEU A 57 -10.97 -3.33 0.89
C LEU A 57 -9.60 -4.00 0.88
N ILE A 58 -9.54 -5.32 1.08
CA ILE A 58 -8.28 -6.07 0.98
C ILE A 58 -7.72 -6.04 -0.44
N THR A 59 -8.56 -6.24 -1.46
CA THR A 59 -8.12 -6.10 -2.86
C THR A 59 -7.55 -4.71 -3.14
N LYS A 60 -8.19 -3.64 -2.65
CA LYS A 60 -7.66 -2.28 -2.81
C LYS A 60 -6.32 -2.06 -2.10
N ALA A 61 -6.11 -2.67 -0.93
CA ALA A 61 -4.82 -2.62 -0.25
C ALA A 61 -3.73 -3.35 -1.04
N ILE A 62 -4.04 -4.53 -1.61
CA ILE A 62 -3.14 -5.28 -2.49
C ILE A 62 -2.78 -4.47 -3.74
N ASP A 63 -3.76 -3.82 -4.38
CA ASP A 63 -3.53 -2.97 -5.56
C ASP A 63 -2.55 -1.82 -5.27
N ILE A 64 -2.66 -1.19 -4.08
CA ILE A 64 -1.75 -0.13 -3.65
C ILE A 64 -0.33 -0.67 -3.45
N ILE A 65 -0.18 -1.79 -2.73
CA ILE A 65 1.14 -2.39 -2.46
C ILE A 65 1.79 -2.84 -3.76
N THR A 66 1.01 -3.41 -4.68
CA THR A 66 1.48 -3.80 -6.01
C THR A 66 1.88 -2.56 -6.84
N GLY A 67 1.15 -1.45 -6.69
CA GLY A 67 1.49 -0.16 -7.30
C GLY A 67 2.81 0.41 -6.77
N LEU A 68 3.07 0.31 -5.46
CA LEU A 68 4.35 0.68 -4.85
C LEU A 68 5.50 -0.18 -5.38
N ARG A 69 5.30 -1.50 -5.45
CA ARG A 69 6.26 -2.45 -6.03
C ARG A 69 6.60 -2.12 -7.48
N GLN A 70 5.60 -1.83 -8.30
CA GLN A 70 5.80 -1.43 -9.70
C GLN A 70 6.45 -0.04 -9.86
N GLY A 71 6.50 0.76 -8.81
CA GLY A 71 7.19 2.04 -8.78
C GLY A 71 8.68 1.93 -8.45
N LEU A 72 9.17 0.74 -8.11
CA LEU A 72 10.60 0.48 -7.91
C LEU A 72 11.31 0.57 -9.26
N ASP A 73 12.45 1.27 -9.27
CA ASP A 73 13.20 1.60 -10.48
C ASP A 73 14.67 1.18 -10.30
N GLU A 74 15.03 0.06 -10.93
CA GLU A 74 16.38 -0.53 -10.85
C GLU A 74 17.45 0.36 -11.49
N GLU A 75 17.09 1.23 -12.43
CA GLU A 75 18.04 2.09 -13.14
C GLU A 75 18.42 3.34 -12.33
N LYS A 76 17.65 3.65 -11.27
CA LYS A 76 17.82 4.85 -10.44
C LYS A 76 18.52 4.62 -9.11
N THR A 77 18.98 3.41 -8.84
CA THR A 77 19.66 3.06 -7.60
C THR A 77 20.97 2.32 -7.85
N ASP A 78 22.02 2.73 -7.15
CA ASP A 78 23.29 1.99 -7.11
C ASP A 78 23.23 0.82 -6.11
N ASP A 79 22.23 0.82 -5.21
CA ASP A 79 21.99 -0.25 -4.23
C ASP A 79 20.86 -1.19 -4.70
N LYS A 80 21.24 -2.16 -5.53
CA LYS A 80 20.33 -3.17 -6.08
C LYS A 80 19.81 -4.14 -5.01
N ALA A 81 20.64 -4.44 -4.01
CA ALA A 81 20.27 -5.38 -2.96
C ALA A 81 19.14 -4.83 -2.08
N ALA A 82 19.20 -3.54 -1.72
CA ALA A 82 18.10 -2.88 -1.00
C ALA A 82 16.80 -2.85 -1.81
N LEU A 83 16.89 -2.64 -3.12
CA LEU A 83 15.72 -2.63 -4.00
C LEU A 83 15.07 -4.01 -4.10
N GLU A 84 15.85 -5.08 -4.26
CA GLU A 84 15.36 -6.46 -4.29
C GLU A 84 14.70 -6.87 -2.96
N GLN A 85 15.25 -6.42 -1.83
CA GLN A 85 14.65 -6.63 -0.52
C GLN A 85 13.29 -5.94 -0.41
N LEU A 86 13.17 -4.71 -0.91
CA LEU A 86 11.92 -3.96 -0.89
C LEU A 86 10.88 -4.57 -1.85
N ASP A 87 11.30 -5.02 -3.03
CA ASP A 87 10.45 -5.74 -3.98
C ASP A 87 9.87 -7.02 -3.34
N SER A 88 10.75 -7.83 -2.74
CA SER A 88 10.39 -9.06 -2.05
C SER A 88 9.45 -8.80 -0.87
N LEU A 89 9.68 -7.71 -0.13
CA LEU A 89 8.83 -7.33 0.99
C LEU A 89 7.43 -6.93 0.51
N TYR A 90 7.29 -6.16 -0.56
CA TYR A 90 5.97 -5.81 -1.10
C TYR A 90 5.22 -7.02 -1.66
N GLU A 91 5.93 -7.93 -2.33
CA GLU A 91 5.34 -9.20 -2.77
C GLU A 91 4.82 -10.02 -1.60
N TYR A 92 5.63 -10.16 -0.55
CA TYR A 92 5.23 -10.84 0.69
C TYR A 92 3.95 -10.23 1.27
N MET A 93 3.88 -8.90 1.38
CA MET A 93 2.69 -8.22 1.91
C MET A 93 1.44 -8.52 1.08
N ALA A 94 1.53 -8.51 -0.26
CA ALA A 94 0.41 -8.79 -1.15
C ALA A 94 -0.10 -10.25 -0.99
N VAL A 95 0.81 -11.22 -0.91
CA VAL A 95 0.49 -12.63 -0.64
C VAL A 95 -0.17 -12.79 0.72
N ARG A 96 0.35 -12.13 1.76
CA ARG A 96 -0.22 -12.17 3.12
C ARG A 96 -1.63 -11.58 3.17
N LEU A 97 -1.88 -10.45 2.52
CA LEU A 97 -3.23 -9.87 2.46
C LEU A 97 -4.22 -10.80 1.74
N THR A 98 -3.78 -11.48 0.69
CA THR A 98 -4.60 -12.50 0.01
C THR A 98 -4.97 -13.64 0.97
N LEU A 99 -4.00 -14.09 1.77
CA LEU A 99 -4.22 -15.12 2.79
C LEU A 99 -5.16 -14.62 3.91
N ALA A 100 -5.01 -13.37 4.36
CA ALA A 100 -5.89 -12.74 5.33
C ALA A 100 -7.35 -12.73 4.86
N ASN A 101 -7.57 -12.41 3.58
CA ASN A 101 -8.90 -12.44 2.98
C ASN A 101 -9.50 -13.85 2.99
N ALA A 102 -8.73 -14.84 2.54
CA ALA A 102 -9.15 -16.23 2.41
C ALA A 102 -9.44 -16.89 3.77
N LYS A 103 -8.58 -16.63 4.78
CA LYS A 103 -8.73 -17.18 6.13
C LYS A 103 -9.64 -16.36 7.03
N ASN A 104 -10.04 -15.17 6.59
CA ASN A 104 -10.73 -14.19 7.41
C ASN A 104 -9.96 -13.89 8.71
N ASP A 105 -8.64 -13.72 8.60
CA ASP A 105 -7.73 -13.55 9.72
C ASP A 105 -7.23 -12.10 9.84
N PRO A 106 -7.67 -11.33 10.86
CA PRO A 106 -7.28 -9.94 11.04
C PRO A 106 -5.83 -9.77 11.55
N GLU A 107 -5.22 -10.79 12.16
CA GLU A 107 -3.85 -10.70 12.67
C GLU A 107 -2.84 -10.62 11.53
N ILE A 108 -3.14 -11.28 10.41
CA ILE A 108 -2.35 -11.17 9.17
C ILE A 108 -2.40 -9.73 8.63
N ILE A 109 -3.54 -9.04 8.74
CA ILE A 109 -3.65 -7.63 8.35
C ILE A 109 -2.78 -6.76 9.25
N ASP A 110 -2.77 -7.02 10.57
CA ASP A 110 -1.94 -6.27 11.51
C ASP A 110 -0.44 -6.42 11.25
N GLU A 111 0.00 -7.61 10.86
CA GLU A 111 1.38 -7.83 10.44
C GLU A 111 1.75 -6.99 9.21
N VAL A 112 0.93 -7.04 8.16
CA VAL A 112 1.19 -6.28 6.94
C VAL A 112 1.15 -4.77 7.22
N ALA A 113 0.22 -4.30 8.06
CA ALA A 113 0.15 -2.91 8.48
C ALA A 113 1.44 -2.48 9.19
N ARG A 114 1.98 -3.29 10.11
CA ARG A 114 3.26 -2.99 10.78
C ARG A 114 4.41 -2.89 9.80
N LEU A 115 4.49 -3.82 8.83
CA LEU A 115 5.55 -3.79 7.82
C LEU A 115 5.45 -2.52 6.96
N LEU A 116 4.24 -2.15 6.52
CA LEU A 116 4.05 -0.94 5.72
C LEU A 116 4.33 0.34 6.52
N ILE A 117 4.01 0.36 7.82
CA ILE A 117 4.38 1.46 8.73
C ILE A 117 5.91 1.62 8.82
N THR A 118 6.65 0.52 8.92
CA THR A 118 8.12 0.57 8.94
C THR A 118 8.67 1.17 7.66
N VAL A 119 8.17 0.73 6.50
CA VAL A 119 8.57 1.28 5.19
C VAL A 119 8.23 2.77 5.10
N LYS A 120 7.00 3.14 5.48
CA LYS A 120 6.55 4.54 5.50
C LYS A 120 7.42 5.41 6.41
N SER A 121 7.78 4.91 7.59
CA SER A 121 8.64 5.65 8.54
C SER A 121 10.02 5.92 7.94
N GLY A 122 10.59 4.94 7.22
CA GLY A 122 11.84 5.12 6.48
C GLY A 122 11.69 6.15 5.36
N TRP A 123 10.59 6.11 4.61
CA TRP A 123 10.30 7.08 3.55
C TRP A 123 10.14 8.51 4.09
N ASP A 124 9.37 8.67 5.17
CA ASP A 124 9.11 9.98 5.81
C ASP A 124 10.37 10.62 6.39
N ALA A 125 11.38 9.81 6.75
CA ALA A 125 12.65 10.31 7.26
C ALA A 125 13.57 10.90 6.18
N ILE A 126 13.27 10.69 4.90
CA ILE A 126 14.02 11.23 3.78
C ILE A 126 13.45 12.61 3.42
N ALA A 127 14.30 13.63 3.33
CA ALA A 127 13.86 14.96 2.92
C ALA A 127 13.28 14.91 1.49
N PRO A 128 12.16 15.61 1.21
CA PRO A 128 11.67 15.75 -0.16
C PRO A 128 12.76 16.45 -0.99
N GLN A 129 13.24 15.76 -2.04
CA GLN A 129 14.09 16.36 -3.07
C GLN A 129 13.24 17.21 -4.02
#